data_AF-A0A968UGF2-F1
#
_entry.id   AF-A0A968UGF2-F1
#
_cell.length_a   1.000
_cell.length_b   1.000
_cell.length_c   1.000
_cell.angle_alpha   90.00
_cell.angle_beta   90.00
_cell.angle_gamma   90.00
#
_symmetry.space_group_name_H-M   'P 1'
#
loop_
_entity.id
_entity.type
_entity.pdbx_description
1 polymer ?
#
loop_
_entity_poly.entity_id
_entity_poly.type
_entity_poly.pdbx_seq_one_letter_code
_entity_poly.pdbx_strand_id
1 'polypeptide(L)'
;MNNLSQGTLVISLDLELYWGMRDVVSIDGYRNNLLGVRQAIPAILELFAKYQINATWASVGFLYYADAEELKANIPAKLPSYNKIRIRIHINTSIL
;
A
#
# COMPACT_ATOMS: atom_id res chain seq x y z
N MET A 1 5.16 19.27 40.67
CA MET A 1 5.28 19.48 39.22
C MET A 1 4.73 18.23 38.55
N ASN A 2 3.57 18.33 37.87
CA ASN A 2 2.89 17.16 37.31
C ASN A 2 3.70 16.63 36.11
N ASN A 3 4.31 15.47 36.29
CA ASN A 3 4.97 14.73 35.23
C ASN A 3 3.90 13.94 34.46
N LEU A 4 3.13 14.62 33.61
CA LEU A 4 2.26 13.96 32.64
C LEU A 4 3.19 13.38 31.57
N SER A 5 3.38 12.06 31.57
CA SER A 5 4.08 11.35 30.49
C SER A 5 3.47 11.78 29.15
N GLN A 6 4.25 12.43 28.30
CA GLN A 6 3.75 12.88 27.00
C GLN A 6 3.43 11.65 26.14
N GLY A 7 2.15 11.45 25.83
CA GLY A 7 1.72 10.48 24.84
C GLY A 7 2.15 10.90 23.43
N THR A 8 2.50 9.93 22.58
CA THR A 8 2.80 10.18 21.17
C THR A 8 1.66 9.65 20.31
N LEU A 9 1.19 10.46 19.36
CA LEU A 9 0.29 10.01 18.30
C LEU A 9 1.12 9.53 17.12
N VAL A 10 0.89 8.30 16.66
CA VAL A 10 1.53 7.73 15.47
C VAL A 10 0.48 7.49 14.40
N ILE A 11 0.75 7.97 13.19
CA ILE A 11 -0.10 7.76 12.02
C ILE A 11 0.68 6.90 11.02
N SER A 12 0.15 5.72 10.71
CA SER A 12 0.64 4.83 9.66
C SER A 12 -0.51 4.54 8.70
N LEU A 13 -0.27 4.72 7.41
CA LEU A 13 -1.28 4.58 6.37
C LEU A 13 -0.83 3.54 5.33
N ASP A 14 -1.70 2.57 5.07
CA ASP A 14 -1.46 1.54 4.06
C ASP A 14 -2.07 1.99 2.72
N LEU A 15 -1.24 2.11 1.69
CA LEU A 15 -1.61 2.42 0.31
C LEU A 15 -1.59 1.14 -0.52
N GLU A 16 -2.72 0.44 -0.51
CA GLU A 16 -2.89 -0.84 -1.20
C GLU A 16 -3.69 -0.74 -2.51
N LEU A 17 -4.42 0.36 -2.73
CA LEU A 17 -5.36 0.49 -3.87
C LEU A 17 -6.29 -0.73 -3.95
N TYR A 18 -6.25 -1.49 -5.05
CA TYR A 18 -7.10 -2.67 -5.24
C TYR A 18 -6.53 -3.94 -4.58
N TRP A 19 -5.27 -3.95 -4.14
CA TRP A 19 -4.61 -5.16 -3.65
C TRP A 19 -5.29 -5.79 -2.43
N GLY A 20 -5.87 -4.98 -1.55
CA GLY A 20 -6.64 -5.45 -0.38
C GLY A 20 -8.10 -5.80 -0.66
N MET A 21 -8.59 -5.59 -1.89
CA MET A 21 -10.01 -5.73 -2.24
C MET A 21 -10.28 -6.74 -3.36
N ARG A 22 -9.21 -7.26 -3.99
CA ARG A 22 -9.28 -8.09 -5.19
C ARG A 22 -10.06 -9.39 -5.02
N ASP A 23 -10.09 -9.96 -3.82
CA ASP A 23 -10.83 -11.17 -3.47
C ASP A 23 -12.23 -10.88 -2.87
N VAL A 24 -12.57 -9.59 -2.71
CA VAL A 24 -13.81 -9.14 -2.06
C VAL A 24 -14.78 -8.53 -3.06
N VAL A 25 -14.30 -7.72 -4.01
CA VAL A 25 -15.14 -6.98 -4.96
C VAL A 25 -14.46 -6.94 -6.33
N SER A 26 -15.25 -6.87 -7.40
CA SER A 26 -14.71 -6.70 -8.75
C SER A 26 -14.05 -5.33 -8.93
N ILE A 27 -13.11 -5.25 -9.88
CA ILE A 27 -12.40 -4.01 -10.20
C ILE A 27 -13.36 -2.89 -10.61
N ASP A 28 -14.41 -3.24 -11.36
CA ASP A 28 -15.44 -2.28 -11.79
C ASP A 28 -16.26 -1.77 -10.61
N GLY A 29 -16.60 -2.65 -9.67
CA GLY A 29 -17.30 -2.29 -8.43
C GLY A 29 -16.45 -1.41 -7.50
N TYR A 30 -15.12 -1.48 -7.60
CA TYR A 30 -14.18 -0.70 -6.79
C TYR A 30 -13.63 0.55 -7.49
N ARG A 31 -14.00 0.78 -8.75
CA ARG A 31 -13.43 1.84 -9.59
C ARG A 31 -13.53 3.23 -8.97
N ASN A 32 -14.66 3.55 -8.35
CA ASN A 32 -14.87 4.86 -7.73
C ASN A 32 -13.91 5.11 -6.56
N ASN A 33 -13.60 4.08 -5.76
CA ASN A 33 -12.61 4.17 -4.70
C ASN A 33 -11.21 4.44 -5.27
N LEU A 34 -10.82 3.73 -6.33
CA LEU A 34 -9.52 3.94 -6.99
C LEU A 34 -9.37 5.35 -7.55
N LEU A 35 -10.42 5.90 -8.15
CA LEU A 35 -10.43 7.28 -8.64
C LEU A 35 -10.39 8.28 -7.48
N GLY A 36 -11.14 8.01 -6.40
CA GLY A 36 -11.17 8.82 -5.19
C GLY A 36 -9.81 8.95 -4.51
N VAL A 37 -9.00 7.87 -4.50
CA VAL A 37 -7.65 7.90 -3.94
C VAL A 37 -6.77 8.96 -4.62
N ARG A 38 -6.92 9.19 -5.94
CA ARG A 38 -6.15 10.21 -6.67
C ARG A 38 -6.43 11.63 -6.19
N GLN A 39 -7.59 11.87 -5.58
CA GLN A 39 -7.96 13.15 -4.98
C GLN A 39 -7.62 13.18 -3.48
N ALA A 40 -7.84 12.08 -2.78
CA ALA A 40 -7.63 11.98 -1.34
C ALA A 40 -6.15 12.09 -0.93
N ILE A 41 -5.24 11.44 -1.67
CA ILE A 41 -3.81 11.42 -1.30
C ILE A 41 -3.21 12.84 -1.32
N PRO A 42 -3.35 13.65 -2.39
CA PRO A 42 -2.88 15.04 -2.37
C PRO A 42 -3.47 15.86 -1.21
N ALA A 43 -4.79 15.75 -0.97
CA ALA A 43 -5.44 16.48 0.11
C ALA A 43 -4.93 16.08 1.51
N ILE A 44 -4.69 14.79 1.75
CA ILE A 44 -4.10 14.31 3.01
C ILE A 44 -2.68 14.83 3.17
N LEU A 45 -1.86 14.77 2.11
CA LEU A 45 -0.48 15.28 2.14
C LEU A 45 -0.44 16.79 2.38
N GLU A 46 -1.33 17.57 1.76
CA GLU A 46 -1.48 19.00 2.01
C GLU A 46 -1.85 19.31 3.47
N LEU A 47 -2.78 18.54 4.04
CA LEU A 47 -3.15 18.67 5.46
C LEU A 47 -1.98 18.32 6.38
N PHE A 48 -1.27 17.21 6.11
CA PHE A 48 -0.14 16.80 6.93
C PHE A 48 1.00 17.82 6.86
N ALA A 49 1.30 18.35 5.67
CA ALA A 49 2.27 19.43 5.51
C ALA A 49 1.85 20.71 6.24
N LYS A 50 0.59 21.13 6.09
CA LYS A 50 0.04 22.34 6.73
C LYS A 50 0.15 22.30 8.25
N TYR A 51 -0.13 21.14 8.85
CA TYR A 51 -0.11 20.96 10.31
C TYR A 51 1.18 20.34 10.83
N GLN A 52 2.20 20.18 9.99
CA GLN A 52 3.49 19.57 10.34
C GLN A 52 3.34 18.18 10.98
N ILE A 53 2.37 17.40 10.49
CA ILE A 53 2.10 16.04 10.95
C ILE A 53 3.08 15.10 10.27
N ASN A 54 3.82 14.34 11.08
CA ASN A 54 4.64 13.24 10.58
C ASN A 54 3.77 11.98 10.48
N ALA A 55 3.80 11.34 9.32
CA ALA A 55 3.10 10.08 9.08
C ALA A 55 3.97 9.14 8.23
N THR A 56 3.80 7.85 8.43
CA THR A 56 4.43 6.81 7.62
C THR A 56 3.43 6.25 6.62
N TRP A 57 3.88 6.05 5.39
CA TRP A 57 3.08 5.42 4.34
C TRP A 57 3.71 4.08 3.96
N ALA A 58 2.97 3.00 4.16
CA ALA A 58 3.31 1.69 3.62
C ALA A 58 2.65 1.55 2.24
N SER A 59 3.42 1.23 1.20
CA SER A 59 2.89 1.05 -0.15
C SER A 59 3.17 -0.36 -0.66
N VAL A 60 2.26 -0.90 -1.46
CA VAL A 60 2.48 -2.18 -2.13
C VAL A 60 3.60 -2.01 -3.15
N GLY A 61 4.70 -2.77 -2.98
CA GLY A 61 5.89 -2.66 -3.84
C GLY A 61 5.62 -2.89 -5.34
N PHE A 62 4.58 -3.67 -5.67
CA PHE A 62 4.19 -3.89 -7.07
C PHE A 62 3.62 -2.65 -7.76
N LEU A 63 3.17 -1.64 -7.01
CA LEU A 63 2.65 -0.38 -7.56
C LEU A 63 3.75 0.53 -8.14
N TYR A 64 5.03 0.18 -7.95
CA TYR A 64 6.15 0.94 -8.50
C TYR A 64 6.51 0.55 -9.95
N TYR A 65 5.92 -0.52 -10.47
CA TYR A 65 6.13 -0.95 -11.85
C TYR A 65 4.99 -0.43 -12.74
N ALA A 66 5.32 -0.03 -13.96
CA ALA A 66 4.39 0.47 -14.96
C ALA A 66 3.40 -0.62 -15.40
N ASP A 67 3.86 -1.86 -15.50
CA ASP A 67 3.07 -2.99 -15.94
C ASP A 67 3.60 -4.34 -15.43
N ALA A 68 2.90 -5.40 -15.83
CA ALA A 68 3.20 -6.76 -15.45
C ALA A 68 4.55 -7.26 -15.98
N GLU A 69 4.98 -6.80 -17.15
CA GLU A 69 6.23 -7.23 -17.78
C GLU A 69 7.43 -6.59 -17.07
N GLU A 70 7.34 -5.30 -16.74
CA GLU A 70 8.37 -4.62 -15.97
C GLU A 70 8.53 -5.24 -14.58
N LEU A 71 7.42 -5.58 -13.90
CA LEU A 71 7.47 -6.32 -12.65
C LEU A 71 8.20 -7.66 -12.81
N LYS A 72 7.84 -8.46 -13.82
CA LYS A 72 8.45 -9.78 -14.07
C LYS A 72 9.95 -9.67 -14.34
N ALA A 73 10.37 -8.67 -15.10
CA ALA A 73 11.78 -8.42 -15.41
C ALA A 73 12.61 -8.06 -14.16
N ASN A 74 11.97 -7.53 -13.12
CA ASN A 74 12.62 -7.07 -11.89
C ASN A 74 12.43 -8.01 -10.69
N ILE A 75 11.89 -9.22 -10.90
CA ILE A 75 11.83 -10.23 -9.84
C ILE A 75 13.27 -10.65 -9.46
N PRO A 76 13.66 -10.60 -8.17
CA PRO A 76 15.00 -10.99 -7.77
C PRO A 76 15.23 -12.49 -7.99
N ALA A 77 16.41 -12.85 -8.49
CA ALA A 77 16.79 -14.25 -8.71
C ALA A 77 16.73 -15.10 -7.43
N LYS A 78 17.02 -14.48 -6.27
CA LYS A 78 16.87 -15.10 -4.96
C LYS A 78 15.50 -14.74 -4.39
N LEU A 79 14.57 -15.70 -4.47
CA LEU A 79 13.28 -15.58 -3.83
C LEU A 79 13.32 -16.03 -2.37
N PRO A 80 12.49 -15.44 -1.48
CA PRO A 80 12.32 -15.92 -0.13
C PRO A 80 11.80 -17.36 -0.09
N SER A 81 12.42 -18.21 0.75
CA SER A 81 11.96 -19.57 1.01
C SER A 81 10.92 -19.55 2.13
N TYR A 82 9.65 -19.48 1.75
CA TYR A 82 8.56 -19.60 2.73
C TYR A 82 8.18 -21.07 2.95
N ASN A 83 8.39 -21.57 4.16
CA ASN A 83 8.02 -22.95 4.53
C ASN A 83 6.51 -23.17 4.61
N LYS A 84 5.72 -22.09 4.76
CA LYS A 84 4.25 -22.13 4.79
C LYS A 84 3.71 -21.62 3.45
N ILE A 85 3.02 -22.50 2.71
CA ILE A 85 2.46 -22.18 1.38
C ILE A 85 1.51 -20.97 1.43
N ARG A 86 0.78 -20.76 2.54
CA ARG A 86 -0.18 -19.66 2.69
C ARG A 86 0.44 -18.25 2.76
N ILE A 87 1.70 -18.11 3.16
CA ILE A 87 2.42 -16.82 3.19
C ILE A 87 3.35 -16.67 1.97
N ARG A 88 3.33 -17.64 1.06
CA ARG A 88 4.10 -17.57 -0.18
C ARG A 88 3.40 -16.59 -1.10
N ILE A 89 4.04 -15.44 -1.33
CA ILE A 89 3.67 -14.52 -2.40
C ILE A 89 3.75 -15.31 -3.71
N HIS A 90 2.60 -15.72 -4.22
CA HIS A 90 2.53 -16.38 -5.51
C HIS A 90 2.77 -15.31 -6.56
N ILE A 91 3.98 -15.28 -7.11
CA ILE A 91 4.27 -14.55 -8.34
C ILE A 91 3.72 -15.36 -9.52
N ASN A 92 2.44 -15.71 -9.45
CA ASN A 92 1.75 -16.31 -10.58
C ASN A 92 1.20 -15.15 -11.40
N THR A 93 1.75 -15.02 -12.60
CA THR A 93 1.61 -13.87 -13.49
C THR A 93 0.30 -13.86 -14.26
N SER A 94 -0.58 -14.84 -14.03
CA SER A 94 -1.93 -14.90 -14.59
C SER A 94 -2.94 -13.96 -13.91
N ILE A 95 -2.47 -13.06 -13.04
CA ILE A 95 -3.29 -12.20 -12.17
C ILE A 95 -2.90 -10.72 -12.30
N LEU A 96 -2.10 -10.38 -13.32
CA LEU A 96 -1.80 -9.02 -13.75
C LEU A 96 -2.42 -8.79 -15.12
#